data_AF-A0A8S1F6Y8-F1
#
_entry.id   AF-A0A8S1F6Y8-F1
#
_cell.length_a   1.000
_cell.length_b   1.000
_cell.length_c   1.000
_cell.angle_alpha   90.00
_cell.angle_beta   90.00
_cell.angle_gamma   90.00
#
_symmetry.space_group_name_H-M   'P 1'
#
loop_
_entity.id
_entity.type
_entity.pdbx_description
1 polymer ?
#
loop_
_entity_poly.entity_id
_entity_poly.type
_entity_poly.pdbx_seq_one_letter_code
_entity_poly.pdbx_strand_id
1 'polypeptide(L)'
;MLKDGIDPYESSTFHYPPILLYVFNFVISNAENLIIPFWILLDIATAWILAIACQKVTKNEELGYSFNPITIMSTGIFSISVLHNFLAALVFNTFVHGSSHICALLISFWTSLTLCPFVLFFSLIFQKNRTPNVLGTISIGLGTTVLLNYWLNDFKWNFVKETYLVMDDKNLHFTIMLIISSIFYPYPTLNHASVFFAIMPIHSEYKKYFRYNLIIGATIVSTIVLMPVMWHMWIVSSSGNANFFFAATLFYNMALIGFVTDLFFVYSRRQIDKEYGDSIKPQRKFTFGVF
;
A
#
# COMPACT_ATOMS: atom_id res chain seq x y z
N MET A 1 21.09 22.98 -9.16
CA MET A 1 19.87 23.83 -9.07
C MET A 1 19.88 24.66 -7.80
N LEU A 2 19.63 24.09 -6.60
CA LEU A 2 19.57 24.89 -5.37
C LEU A 2 20.90 25.59 -5.01
N LYS A 3 22.06 24.94 -5.25
CA LYS A 3 23.38 25.54 -5.05
C LYS A 3 23.71 26.63 -6.08
N ASP A 4 23.03 26.62 -7.22
CA ASP A 4 23.27 27.52 -8.35
C ASP A 4 22.33 28.74 -8.31
N GLY A 5 21.52 28.88 -7.24
CA GLY A 5 20.55 29.98 -7.09
C GLY A 5 19.33 29.87 -8.01
N ILE A 6 19.16 28.74 -8.69
CA ILE A 6 18.05 28.48 -9.61
C ILE A 6 16.92 27.82 -8.83
N ASP A 7 15.69 28.34 -8.94
CA ASP A 7 14.52 27.73 -8.31
C ASP A 7 14.26 26.33 -8.90
N PRO A 8 14.40 25.25 -8.11
CA PRO A 8 14.18 23.89 -8.60
C PRO A 8 12.72 23.63 -9.04
N TYR A 9 11.76 24.44 -8.60
CA TYR A 9 10.34 24.29 -8.94
C TYR A 9 9.94 24.96 -10.26
N GLU A 10 10.74 25.90 -10.78
CA GLU A 10 10.46 26.55 -12.07
C GLU A 10 10.46 25.57 -13.24
N SER A 11 11.25 24.51 -13.16
CA SER A 11 11.43 23.55 -14.24
C SER A 11 10.30 22.52 -14.39
N SER A 12 9.26 22.53 -13.54
CA SER A 12 8.18 21.52 -13.47
C SER A 12 8.63 20.06 -13.25
N THR A 13 9.94 19.81 -13.11
CA THR A 13 10.51 18.46 -12.95
C THR A 13 10.57 17.99 -11.49
N PHE A 14 10.44 18.92 -10.53
CA PHE A 14 10.57 18.62 -9.10
C PHE A 14 9.20 18.61 -8.39
N HIS A 15 8.82 17.47 -7.81
CA HIS A 15 7.51 17.25 -7.19
C HIS A 15 7.57 16.91 -5.69
N TYR A 16 8.68 17.22 -5.01
CA TYR A 16 8.87 16.93 -3.58
C TYR A 16 8.83 18.19 -2.72
N PRO A 17 8.46 18.10 -1.43
CA PRO A 17 8.40 19.25 -0.54
C PRO A 17 9.77 19.91 -0.33
N PRO A 18 9.85 21.24 -0.20
CA PRO A 18 11.11 21.99 -0.12
C PRO A 18 11.94 21.61 1.10
N ILE A 19 11.29 21.23 2.20
CA ILE A 19 11.96 20.78 3.43
C ILE A 19 12.88 19.58 3.15
N LEU A 20 12.43 18.66 2.28
CA LEU A 20 13.21 17.50 1.89
C LEU A 20 14.46 17.95 1.13
N LEU A 21 14.28 18.88 0.20
CA LEU A 21 15.36 19.40 -0.63
C LEU A 21 16.46 20.07 0.22
N TYR A 22 16.09 20.92 1.18
CA TYR A 22 17.06 21.55 2.07
C TYR A 22 17.78 20.56 2.98
N VAL A 23 17.07 19.56 3.53
CA VAL A 23 17.67 18.50 4.36
C VAL A 23 18.65 17.67 3.54
N PHE A 24 18.28 17.23 2.34
CA PHE A 24 19.18 16.48 1.46
C PHE A 24 20.40 17.31 1.04
N ASN A 25 20.21 18.59 0.69
CA ASN A 25 21.32 19.46 0.34
C ASN A 25 22.30 19.65 1.51
N PHE A 26 21.78 19.78 2.73
CA PHE A 26 22.59 19.87 3.95
C PHE A 26 23.38 18.58 4.19
N VAL A 27 22.72 17.42 4.10
CA VAL A 27 23.34 16.11 4.32
C VAL A 27 24.42 15.83 3.27
N ILE A 28 24.13 16.08 1.99
CA ILE A 28 25.10 15.87 0.90
C ILE A 28 26.30 16.80 1.05
N SER A 29 26.09 18.05 1.47
CA SER A 29 27.18 19.03 1.56
C SER A 29 28.09 18.84 2.77
N ASN A 30 27.57 18.27 3.86
CA ASN A 30 28.30 18.14 5.13
C ASN A 30 28.74 16.71 5.46
N ALA A 31 28.11 15.70 4.84
CA ALA A 31 28.18 14.33 5.32
C ALA A 31 28.09 13.30 4.18
N GLU A 32 28.74 13.54 3.04
CA GLU A 32 28.71 12.67 1.87
C GLU A 32 29.10 11.21 2.18
N ASN A 33 30.16 11.01 2.99
CA ASN A 33 30.62 9.69 3.40
C ASN A 33 29.64 8.96 4.36
N LEU A 34 28.71 9.69 5.00
CA LEU A 34 27.73 9.12 5.93
C LEU A 34 26.41 8.74 5.27
N ILE A 35 26.20 9.09 3.98
CA ILE A 35 24.96 8.77 3.26
C ILE A 35 24.78 7.25 3.18
N ILE A 36 25.76 6.53 2.67
CA ILE A 36 25.67 5.07 2.51
C ILE A 36 25.38 4.34 3.83
N PRO A 37 26.16 4.55 4.91
CA PRO A 37 25.88 3.89 6.18
C PRO A 37 24.54 4.31 6.78
N PHE A 38 24.06 5.55 6.56
CA PHE A 38 22.74 5.98 7.02
C PHE A 38 21.59 5.23 6.34
N TRP A 39 21.65 5.02 5.02
CA TRP A 39 20.62 4.25 4.28
C TRP A 39 20.62 2.77 4.67
N ILE A 40 21.80 2.18 4.88
CA ILE A 40 21.94 0.80 5.37
C ILE A 40 21.36 0.69 6.79
N LEU A 41 21.68 1.66 7.66
CA LEU A 41 21.16 1.68 9.03
C LEU A 41 19.64 1.82 9.05
N LEU A 42 19.06 2.68 8.21
CA LEU A 42 17.61 2.79 8.06
C LEU A 42 16.99 1.47 7.62
N ASP A 43 17.58 0.78 6.64
CA ASP A 43 17.05 -0.50 6.16
C ASP A 43 17.12 -1.60 7.24
N ILE A 44 18.24 -1.72 7.94
CA ILE A 44 18.38 -2.64 9.09
C ILE A 44 17.38 -2.27 10.19
N ALA A 45 17.19 -0.97 10.47
CA ALA A 45 16.21 -0.52 11.44
C ALA A 45 14.78 -0.86 11.00
N THR A 46 14.43 -0.71 9.72
CA THR A 46 13.11 -1.11 9.18
C THR A 46 12.86 -2.60 9.44
N ALA A 47 13.87 -3.43 9.18
CA ALA A 47 13.81 -4.87 9.39
C ALA A 47 13.59 -5.25 10.84
N TRP A 48 14.35 -4.61 11.71
CA TRP A 48 14.29 -4.90 13.13
C TRP A 48 12.95 -4.47 13.75
N ILE A 49 12.43 -3.30 13.36
CA ILE A 49 11.13 -2.79 13.82
C ILE A 49 9.99 -3.72 13.38
N LEU A 50 10.00 -4.16 12.12
CA LEU A 50 8.99 -5.10 11.61
C LEU A 50 9.08 -6.47 12.29
N ALA A 51 10.28 -6.95 12.60
CA ALA A 51 10.48 -8.19 13.34
C ALA A 51 9.87 -8.13 14.75
N ILE A 52 10.09 -7.03 15.48
CA ILE A 52 9.49 -6.80 16.81
C ILE A 52 7.96 -6.78 16.72
N ALA A 53 7.42 -6.08 15.72
CA ALA A 53 5.98 -6.04 15.49
C ALA A 53 5.39 -7.44 15.19
N CYS A 54 6.10 -8.23 14.37
CA CYS A 54 5.71 -9.60 14.03
C CYS A 54 5.72 -10.54 15.24
N GLN A 55 6.79 -10.49 16.06
CA GLN A 55 6.91 -11.31 17.27
C GLN A 55 5.76 -11.05 18.24
N LYS A 56 5.30 -9.80 18.34
CA LYS A 56 4.17 -9.43 19.18
C LYS A 56 2.83 -9.99 18.70
N VAL A 57 2.62 -10.08 17.39
CA VAL A 57 1.34 -10.54 16.82
C VAL A 57 1.27 -12.06 16.72
N THR A 58 2.31 -12.71 16.19
CA THR A 58 2.26 -14.14 15.83
C THR A 58 2.97 -15.03 16.86
N LYS A 59 3.69 -14.47 17.84
CA LYS A 59 4.58 -15.18 18.80
C LYS A 59 5.67 -16.07 18.14
N ASN A 60 5.76 -16.09 16.82
CA ASN A 60 6.78 -16.77 16.04
C ASN A 60 7.91 -15.80 15.67
N GLU A 61 9.13 -16.32 15.62
CA GLU A 61 10.36 -15.57 15.28
C GLU A 61 10.65 -15.51 13.77
N GLU A 62 9.70 -15.85 12.90
CA GLU A 62 9.97 -15.84 11.46
C GLU A 62 10.27 -14.43 10.97
N LEU A 63 11.56 -14.17 10.75
CA LEU A 63 12.17 -12.92 10.32
C LEU A 63 11.91 -12.68 8.82
N GLY A 64 10.64 -12.55 8.43
CA GLY A 64 10.20 -12.49 7.03
C GLY A 64 10.72 -11.30 6.22
N TYR A 65 11.28 -10.26 6.87
CA TYR A 65 11.73 -9.04 6.19
C TYR A 65 13.21 -9.04 5.80
N SER A 66 14.08 -9.74 6.53
CA SER A 66 15.55 -9.56 6.41
C SER A 66 16.16 -10.00 5.08
N PHE A 67 15.38 -10.61 4.18
CA PHE A 67 15.83 -11.04 2.85
C PHE A 67 14.89 -10.59 1.73
N ASN A 68 14.26 -9.42 1.84
CA ASN A 68 13.53 -8.87 0.70
C ASN A 68 14.53 -8.35 -0.36
N PRO A 69 14.66 -8.99 -1.54
CA PRO A 69 15.63 -8.56 -2.56
C PRO A 69 15.34 -7.15 -3.09
N ILE A 70 14.08 -6.71 -2.98
CA ILE A 70 13.62 -5.39 -3.42
C ILE A 70 14.23 -4.29 -2.54
N THR A 71 14.35 -4.51 -1.22
CA THR A 71 14.87 -3.50 -0.30
C THR A 71 16.37 -3.33 -0.48
N ILE A 72 17.11 -4.43 -0.64
CA ILE A 72 18.56 -4.44 -0.92
C ILE A 72 18.90 -3.67 -2.21
N MET A 73 18.10 -3.85 -3.26
CA MET A 73 18.29 -3.11 -4.50
C MET A 73 17.94 -1.61 -4.33
N SER A 74 16.89 -1.30 -3.57
CA SER A 74 16.46 0.08 -3.33
C SER A 74 17.41 0.90 -2.45
N THR A 75 18.09 0.25 -1.49
CA THR A 75 19.11 0.86 -0.63
C THR A 75 20.35 1.20 -1.42
N GLY A 76 20.76 0.32 -2.36
CA GLY A 76 21.88 0.59 -3.26
C GLY A 76 21.67 1.77 -4.22
N ILE A 77 20.41 2.12 -4.50
CA ILE A 77 20.04 3.23 -5.41
C ILE A 77 19.79 4.55 -4.64
N PHE A 78 19.95 4.57 -3.30
CA PHE A 78 19.67 5.72 -2.43
C PHE A 78 18.25 6.27 -2.59
N SER A 79 17.28 5.38 -2.81
CA SER A 79 15.91 5.79 -3.05
C SER A 79 15.27 6.40 -1.80
N ILE A 80 14.51 7.48 -1.98
CA ILE A 80 13.67 8.07 -0.91
C ILE A 80 12.65 7.09 -0.34
N SER A 81 12.32 6.03 -1.10
CA SER A 81 11.43 4.95 -0.67
C SER A 81 11.94 4.21 0.57
N VAL A 82 13.25 4.16 0.83
CA VAL A 82 13.81 3.55 2.06
C VAL A 82 13.35 4.31 3.30
N LEU A 83 13.33 5.64 3.23
CA LEU A 83 12.83 6.49 4.32
C LEU A 83 11.32 6.34 4.51
N HIS A 84 10.56 6.19 3.42
CA HIS A 84 9.13 5.88 3.50
C HIS A 84 8.89 4.52 4.15
N ASN A 85 9.66 3.49 3.78
CA ASN A 85 9.55 2.16 4.37
C ASN A 85 9.86 2.15 5.85
N PHE A 86 10.86 2.93 6.29
CA PHE A 86 11.18 3.11 7.70
C PHE A 86 10.03 3.74 8.47
N LEU A 87 9.44 4.80 7.94
CA LEU A 87 8.24 5.39 8.53
C LEU A 87 7.09 4.38 8.60
N ALA A 88 6.95 3.44 7.64
CA ALA A 88 5.85 2.44 7.68
C ALA A 88 6.06 1.38 8.71
N ALA A 89 7.29 0.91 8.82
CA ALA A 89 7.68 0.02 9.90
C ALA A 89 7.36 0.68 11.26
N LEU A 90 7.68 1.97 11.44
CA LEU A 90 7.44 2.71 12.69
C LEU A 90 5.95 2.89 12.99
N VAL A 91 5.16 3.31 12.01
CA VAL A 91 3.70 3.45 12.14
C VAL A 91 3.07 2.09 12.45
N PHE A 92 3.45 1.04 11.74
CA PHE A 92 2.92 -0.30 11.98
C PHE A 92 3.27 -0.82 13.38
N ASN A 93 4.53 -0.63 13.82
CA ASN A 93 4.95 -1.08 15.15
C ASN A 93 4.22 -0.33 16.27
N THR A 94 4.06 0.99 16.16
CA THR A 94 3.31 1.79 17.15
C THR A 94 1.82 1.47 17.14
N PHE A 95 1.26 1.14 15.97
CA PHE A 95 -0.10 0.63 15.81
C PHE A 95 -0.29 -0.71 16.54
N VAL A 96 0.60 -1.68 16.33
CA VAL A 96 0.58 -2.98 17.03
C VAL A 96 0.78 -2.82 18.55
N HIS A 97 1.52 -1.80 18.98
CA HIS A 97 1.73 -1.50 20.40
C HIS A 97 0.57 -0.73 21.07
N GLY A 98 -0.40 -0.24 20.31
CA GLY A 98 -1.60 0.41 20.83
C GLY A 98 -1.42 1.89 21.22
N SER A 99 -0.28 2.51 20.88
CA SER A 99 -0.01 3.92 21.20
C SER A 99 -0.62 4.86 20.16
N SER A 100 -1.91 5.18 20.33
CA SER A 100 -2.70 5.99 19.37
C SER A 100 -2.10 7.36 19.06
N HIS A 101 -1.62 8.10 20.08
CA HIS A 101 -1.09 9.45 19.90
C HIS A 101 0.20 9.51 19.08
N ILE A 102 1.11 8.56 19.32
CA ILE A 102 2.39 8.47 18.59
C ILE A 102 2.12 8.03 17.15
N CYS A 103 1.21 7.09 16.94
CA CYS A 103 0.78 6.66 15.62
C CYS A 103 0.16 7.82 14.82
N ALA A 104 -0.71 8.62 15.43
CA ALA A 104 -1.32 9.79 14.79
C ALA A 104 -0.29 10.86 14.41
N LEU A 105 0.71 11.12 15.27
CA LEU A 105 1.80 12.06 14.97
C LEU A 105 2.67 11.56 13.80
N LEU A 106 3.01 10.27 13.78
CA LEU A 106 3.81 9.66 12.71
C LEU A 106 3.05 9.63 11.37
N ILE A 107 1.75 9.34 11.39
CA ILE A 107 0.90 9.40 10.19
C ILE A 107 0.78 10.83 9.70
N SER A 108 0.60 11.81 10.59
CA SER A 108 0.59 13.23 10.22
C SER A 108 1.89 13.63 9.52
N PHE A 109 3.03 13.28 10.11
CA PHE A 109 4.34 13.52 9.50
C PHE A 109 4.49 12.82 8.15
N TRP A 110 4.06 11.56 8.03
CA TRP A 110 4.05 10.85 6.74
C TRP A 110 3.24 11.57 5.68
N THR A 111 1.99 11.92 6.00
CA THR A 111 1.06 12.52 5.04
C THR A 111 1.56 13.88 4.53
N SER A 112 2.41 14.57 5.30
CA SER A 112 3.08 15.80 4.85
C SER A 112 4.09 15.57 3.72
N LEU A 113 4.61 14.34 3.58
CA LEU A 113 5.59 13.96 2.58
C LEU A 113 4.95 13.55 1.25
N THR A 114 3.68 13.12 1.24
CA THR A 114 3.03 12.52 0.07
C THR A 114 1.53 12.84 0.01
N LEU A 115 1.10 13.53 -1.04
CA LEU A 115 -0.30 13.95 -1.27
C LEU A 115 -0.87 13.19 -2.47
N CYS A 116 -1.74 12.20 -2.25
CA CYS A 116 -2.42 11.55 -3.39
C CYS A 116 -3.92 11.23 -3.26
N PRO A 117 -4.55 11.19 -2.07
CA PRO A 117 -6.02 11.21 -2.02
C PRO A 117 -6.61 12.63 -1.98
N PHE A 118 -5.87 13.60 -1.44
CA PHE A 118 -6.36 14.97 -1.21
C PHE A 118 -6.44 15.81 -2.50
N VAL A 119 -5.60 15.50 -3.49
CA VAL A 119 -5.48 16.29 -4.74
C VAL A 119 -6.76 16.20 -5.58
N LEU A 120 -7.38 15.01 -5.71
CA LEU A 120 -8.62 14.85 -6.47
C LEU A 120 -9.82 15.56 -5.81
N PHE A 121 -9.87 15.61 -4.49
CA PHE A 121 -10.88 16.37 -3.74
C PHE A 121 -10.67 17.89 -3.93
N PHE A 122 -9.42 18.34 -3.96
CA PHE A 122 -9.05 19.74 -4.21
C PHE A 122 -9.26 20.17 -5.68
N SER A 123 -9.06 19.27 -6.65
CA SER A 123 -9.28 19.53 -8.08
C SER A 123 -10.75 19.82 -8.40
N LEU A 124 -11.70 19.21 -7.68
CA LEU A 124 -13.13 19.49 -7.81
C LEU A 124 -13.54 20.86 -7.21
N ILE A 125 -12.84 21.31 -6.18
CA ILE A 125 -13.10 22.60 -5.51
C ILE A 125 -12.59 23.78 -6.35
N PHE A 126 -11.54 23.59 -7.14
CA PHE A 126 -10.92 24.64 -7.96
C PHE A 126 -11.53 24.85 -9.36
N GLN A 127 -12.61 24.14 -9.70
CA GLN A 127 -13.37 24.45 -10.92
C GLN A 127 -14.08 25.80 -10.77
N LYS A 128 -13.43 26.83 -11.32
CA LYS A 128 -13.86 28.23 -11.36
C LYS A 128 -15.31 28.31 -11.89
N ASN A 129 -16.24 28.64 -10.99
CA ASN A 129 -17.67 29.00 -11.16
C ASN A 129 -18.82 28.16 -10.55
N ARG A 130 -18.65 27.13 -9.69
CA ARG A 130 -19.84 26.51 -8.99
C ARG A 130 -19.58 25.87 -7.60
N THR A 131 -18.80 26.52 -6.73
CA THR A 131 -18.35 25.91 -5.46
C THR A 131 -19.43 25.54 -4.42
N PRO A 132 -20.62 26.17 -4.29
CA PRO A 132 -21.61 25.71 -3.30
C PRO A 132 -22.47 24.52 -3.80
N ASN A 133 -22.62 24.32 -5.11
CA ASN A 133 -23.51 23.29 -5.66
C ASN A 133 -22.81 21.92 -5.82
N VAL A 134 -21.49 21.89 -6.02
CA VAL A 134 -20.76 20.62 -6.22
C VAL A 134 -20.74 19.79 -4.93
N LEU A 135 -20.49 20.42 -3.79
CA LEU A 135 -20.53 19.75 -2.49
C LEU A 135 -21.95 19.24 -2.19
N GLY A 136 -22.98 20.00 -2.56
CA GLY A 136 -24.38 19.59 -2.52
C GLY A 136 -24.70 18.40 -3.43
N THR A 137 -24.16 18.35 -4.64
CA THR A 137 -24.37 17.19 -5.54
C THR A 137 -23.65 15.93 -5.06
N ILE A 138 -22.47 16.07 -4.44
CA ILE A 138 -21.76 14.93 -3.84
C ILE A 138 -22.51 14.42 -2.62
N SER A 139 -23.00 15.31 -1.76
CA SER A 139 -23.79 14.92 -0.59
C SER A 139 -25.15 14.31 -0.98
N ILE A 140 -25.79 14.80 -2.03
CA ILE A 140 -26.99 14.17 -2.61
C ILE A 140 -26.65 12.78 -3.18
N GLY A 141 -25.55 12.63 -3.91
CA GLY A 141 -25.12 11.32 -4.45
C GLY A 141 -24.77 10.29 -3.38
N LEU A 142 -24.10 10.73 -2.31
CA LEU A 142 -23.85 9.88 -1.14
C LEU A 142 -25.15 9.59 -0.37
N GLY A 143 -26.05 10.56 -0.26
CA GLY A 143 -27.35 10.39 0.37
C GLY A 143 -28.25 9.41 -0.38
N THR A 144 -28.33 9.51 -1.71
CA THR A 144 -29.14 8.61 -2.54
C THR A 144 -28.63 7.18 -2.48
N THR A 145 -27.32 6.97 -2.50
CA THR A 145 -26.74 5.63 -2.38
C THR A 145 -26.99 5.01 -1.00
N VAL A 146 -26.90 5.78 0.09
CA VAL A 146 -27.23 5.30 1.44
C VAL A 146 -28.74 4.99 1.59
N LEU A 147 -29.61 5.85 1.05
CA LEU A 147 -31.07 5.64 1.09
C LEU A 147 -31.50 4.45 0.25
N LEU A 148 -30.88 4.23 -0.92
CA LEU A 148 -31.11 3.05 -1.75
C LEU A 148 -30.69 1.78 -1.03
N ASN A 149 -29.53 1.77 -0.36
CA ASN A 149 -29.10 0.62 0.43
C ASN A 149 -30.02 0.35 1.63
N TYR A 150 -30.54 1.39 2.28
CA TYR A 150 -31.53 1.25 3.35
C TYR A 150 -32.85 0.65 2.85
N TRP A 151 -33.31 1.09 1.68
CA TRP A 151 -34.52 0.56 1.03
C TRP A 151 -34.35 -0.90 0.61
N LEU A 152 -33.22 -1.25 0.01
CA LEU A 152 -32.89 -2.62 -0.41
C LEU A 152 -32.68 -3.58 0.77
N ASN A 153 -32.34 -3.07 1.95
CA ASN A 153 -32.11 -3.85 3.17
C ASN A 153 -33.34 -3.89 4.10
N ASP A 154 -34.55 -3.93 3.53
CA ASP A 154 -35.83 -3.96 4.27
C ASP A 154 -35.95 -2.86 5.34
N PHE A 155 -35.47 -1.65 5.06
CA PHE A 155 -35.47 -0.52 6.00
C PHE A 155 -34.73 -0.83 7.32
N LYS A 156 -33.66 -1.62 7.27
CA LYS A 156 -32.78 -1.90 8.41
C LYS A 156 -31.42 -1.25 8.20
N TRP A 157 -30.88 -0.65 9.26
CA TRP A 157 -29.55 -0.04 9.25
C TRP A 157 -28.41 -1.03 9.54
N ASN A 158 -28.72 -2.33 9.69
CA ASN A 158 -27.73 -3.35 10.03
C ASN A 158 -26.56 -3.41 9.03
N PHE A 159 -26.81 -3.08 7.76
CA PHE A 159 -25.77 -3.06 6.74
C PHE A 159 -24.69 -2.01 7.01
N VAL A 160 -24.96 -0.91 7.71
CA VAL A 160 -23.99 0.19 7.86
C VAL A 160 -22.75 -0.25 8.62
N LYS A 161 -22.95 -0.99 9.72
CA LYS A 161 -21.85 -1.52 10.52
C LYS A 161 -21.06 -2.58 9.73
N GLU A 162 -21.77 -3.49 9.08
CA GLU A 162 -21.17 -4.60 8.33
C GLU A 162 -20.55 -4.19 6.98
N THR A 163 -20.97 -3.07 6.39
CA THR A 163 -20.55 -2.61 5.04
C THR A 163 -19.53 -1.48 5.10
N TYR A 164 -19.52 -0.64 6.14
CA TYR A 164 -18.62 0.51 6.23
C TYR A 164 -17.59 0.42 7.37
N LEU A 165 -17.81 -0.39 8.42
CA LEU A 165 -16.87 -0.58 9.54
C LEU A 165 -16.14 -1.93 9.44
N VAL A 166 -15.76 -2.29 8.22
CA VAL A 166 -15.56 -3.67 7.72
C VAL A 166 -14.46 -4.51 8.36
N MET A 167 -13.65 -4.05 9.31
CA MET A 167 -12.51 -4.88 9.75
C MET A 167 -12.37 -5.01 11.26
N ASP A 168 -12.91 -6.11 11.79
CA ASP A 168 -12.57 -6.62 13.13
C ASP A 168 -11.05 -6.84 13.27
N ASP A 169 -10.40 -7.33 12.20
CA ASP A 169 -8.95 -7.53 12.16
C ASP A 169 -8.21 -6.27 11.74
N LYS A 170 -7.93 -5.44 12.75
CA LYS A 170 -7.19 -4.17 12.67
C LYS A 170 -5.87 -4.27 11.87
N ASN A 171 -5.14 -5.38 12.03
CA ASN A 171 -3.86 -5.59 11.35
C ASN A 171 -4.03 -5.80 9.84
N LEU A 172 -5.08 -6.50 9.41
CA LEU A 172 -5.37 -6.73 8.00
C LEU A 172 -5.87 -5.44 7.33
N HIS A 173 -6.65 -4.64 8.07
CA HIS A 173 -7.05 -3.33 7.60
C HIS A 173 -5.85 -2.43 7.30
N PHE A 174 -4.87 -2.41 8.21
CA PHE A 174 -3.66 -1.64 8.01
C PHE A 174 -2.89 -2.08 6.76
N THR A 175 -2.73 -3.40 6.53
CA THR A 175 -2.03 -3.88 5.33
C THR A 175 -2.75 -3.57 4.05
N ILE A 176 -4.07 -3.71 4.01
CA ILE A 176 -4.88 -3.34 2.85
C ILE A 176 -4.76 -1.85 2.54
N MET A 177 -4.84 -0.98 3.56
CA MET A 177 -4.65 0.46 3.38
C MET A 177 -3.24 0.81 2.89
N LEU A 178 -2.22 0.08 3.34
CA LEU A 178 -0.84 0.26 2.87
C LEU A 178 -0.67 -0.14 1.39
N ILE A 179 -1.33 -1.21 0.94
CA ILE A 179 -1.32 -1.62 -0.48
C ILE A 179 -2.11 -0.63 -1.35
N ILE A 180 -3.27 -0.16 -0.88
CA ILE A 180 -4.04 0.86 -1.61
C ILE A 180 -3.22 2.15 -1.75
N SER A 181 -2.54 2.56 -0.68
CA SER A 181 -1.65 3.73 -0.71
C SER A 181 -0.50 3.57 -1.72
N SER A 182 0.10 2.37 -1.84
CA SER A 182 1.18 2.13 -2.80
C SER A 182 0.71 2.14 -4.26
N ILE A 183 -0.50 1.66 -4.54
CA ILE A 183 -1.11 1.68 -5.88
C ILE A 183 -1.32 3.11 -6.37
N PHE A 184 -1.78 4.00 -5.48
CA PHE A 184 -2.10 5.39 -5.82
C PHE A 184 -0.93 6.36 -5.65
N TYR A 185 0.29 5.85 -5.39
CA TYR A 185 1.47 6.70 -5.22
C TYR A 185 1.85 7.37 -6.56
N PRO A 186 2.12 8.69 -6.58
CA PRO A 186 2.58 9.36 -7.79
C PRO A 186 4.02 8.89 -8.07
N TYR A 187 4.23 8.19 -9.18
CA TYR A 187 5.47 7.47 -9.51
C TYR A 187 5.72 6.25 -8.61
N PRO A 188 4.91 5.17 -8.75
CA PRO A 188 5.04 3.99 -7.92
C PRO A 188 6.39 3.31 -8.17
N THR A 189 7.21 3.24 -7.12
CA THR A 189 8.42 2.43 -7.10
C THR A 189 8.11 1.00 -6.61
N LEU A 190 8.85 0.03 -7.14
CA LEU A 190 8.77 -1.38 -6.75
C LEU A 190 9.03 -1.58 -5.25
N ASN A 191 9.77 -0.65 -4.62
CA ASN A 191 10.07 -0.67 -3.19
C ASN A 191 8.88 -0.31 -2.29
N HIS A 192 7.83 0.36 -2.79
CA HIS A 192 6.62 0.52 -1.97
C HIS A 192 5.93 -0.82 -1.70
N ALA A 193 6.21 -1.84 -2.51
CA ALA A 193 5.67 -3.17 -2.30
C ALA A 193 6.38 -3.99 -1.23
N SER A 194 7.63 -3.64 -0.92
CA SER A 194 8.46 -4.45 -0.02
C SER A 194 7.90 -4.52 1.40
N VAL A 195 7.31 -3.43 1.89
CA VAL A 195 6.75 -3.34 3.24
C VAL A 195 5.47 -4.15 3.39
N PHE A 196 4.55 -4.16 2.42
CA PHE A 196 3.36 -5.01 2.57
C PHE A 196 3.70 -6.49 2.40
N PHE A 197 4.67 -6.84 1.53
CA PHE A 197 5.18 -8.22 1.44
C PHE A 197 5.83 -8.66 2.75
N ALA A 198 6.47 -7.75 3.49
CA ALA A 198 7.03 -7.98 4.82
C ALA A 198 6.00 -8.35 5.88
N ILE A 199 4.83 -7.69 5.82
CA ILE A 199 3.77 -7.84 6.83
C ILE A 199 2.90 -9.06 6.50
N MET A 200 2.90 -9.54 5.25
CA MET A 200 2.12 -10.68 4.80
C MET A 200 2.26 -11.96 5.64
N PRO A 201 3.45 -12.37 6.14
CA PRO A 201 3.59 -13.53 7.03
C PRO A 201 2.78 -13.43 8.32
N ILE A 202 2.53 -12.22 8.83
CA ILE A 202 1.69 -11.98 10.02
C ILE A 202 0.26 -12.48 9.77
N HIS A 203 -0.20 -12.45 8.52
CA HIS A 203 -1.51 -12.92 8.09
C HIS A 203 -1.52 -14.41 7.72
N SER A 204 -0.69 -15.24 8.36
CA SER A 204 -0.59 -16.68 8.11
C SER A 204 -1.94 -17.41 8.19
N GLU A 205 -2.86 -16.93 9.03
CA GLU A 205 -4.21 -17.44 9.20
C GLU A 205 -5.08 -17.35 7.93
N TYR A 206 -4.75 -16.44 7.03
CA TYR A 206 -5.47 -16.16 5.80
C TYR A 206 -4.95 -16.97 4.60
N LYS A 207 -3.73 -17.54 4.69
CA LYS A 207 -3.06 -18.27 3.61
C LYS A 207 -3.91 -19.38 2.99
N LYS A 208 -4.78 -20.02 3.78
CA LYS A 208 -5.64 -21.14 3.33
C LYS A 208 -6.73 -20.74 2.34
N TYR A 209 -7.18 -19.49 2.36
CA TYR A 209 -8.38 -19.07 1.62
C TYR A 209 -8.07 -18.42 0.27
N PHE A 210 -6.80 -18.12 -0.02
CA PHE A 210 -6.41 -17.50 -1.28
C PHE A 210 -6.69 -18.41 -2.47
N ARG A 211 -7.30 -17.86 -3.53
CA ARG A 211 -7.66 -18.61 -4.74
C ARG A 211 -6.83 -18.20 -5.94
N TYR A 212 -6.47 -16.93 -6.05
CA TYR A 212 -5.85 -16.37 -7.25
C TYR A 212 -4.34 -16.14 -7.11
N ASN A 213 -3.72 -16.70 -6.07
CA ASN A 213 -2.28 -16.56 -5.77
C ASN A 213 -1.36 -16.85 -6.95
N LEU A 214 -1.62 -17.93 -7.70
CA LEU A 214 -0.76 -18.30 -8.83
C LEU A 214 -0.83 -17.27 -9.96
N ILE A 215 -2.03 -16.80 -10.29
CA ILE A 215 -2.26 -15.85 -11.38
C ILE A 215 -1.65 -14.49 -11.00
N ILE A 216 -1.96 -14.00 -9.80
CA ILE A 216 -1.48 -12.73 -9.29
C ILE A 216 0.05 -12.76 -9.14
N GLY A 217 0.59 -13.81 -8.51
CA GLY A 217 2.02 -13.99 -8.33
C GLY A 217 2.78 -14.08 -9.65
N ALA A 218 2.29 -14.87 -10.62
CA ALA A 218 2.92 -14.96 -11.94
C ALA A 218 2.89 -13.62 -12.69
N THR A 219 1.81 -12.85 -12.55
CA THR A 219 1.70 -11.51 -13.17
C THR A 219 2.68 -10.52 -12.55
N ILE A 220 2.83 -10.53 -11.22
CA ILE A 220 3.82 -9.69 -10.53
C ILE A 220 5.25 -10.08 -10.94
N VAL A 221 5.59 -11.37 -10.93
CA VAL A 221 6.94 -11.82 -11.29
C VAL A 221 7.25 -11.50 -12.75
N SER A 222 6.33 -11.77 -13.67
CA SER A 222 6.53 -11.47 -15.09
C SER A 222 6.70 -9.97 -15.34
N THR A 223 5.90 -9.11 -14.71
CA THR A 223 6.04 -7.65 -14.87
C THR A 223 7.34 -7.12 -14.28
N ILE A 224 7.81 -7.63 -13.14
CA ILE A 224 9.10 -7.27 -12.54
C ILE A 224 10.27 -7.62 -13.49
N VAL A 225 10.22 -8.78 -14.15
CA VAL A 225 11.23 -9.19 -15.13
C VAL A 225 11.14 -8.37 -16.42
N LEU A 226 9.93 -8.04 -16.86
CA LEU A 226 9.69 -7.30 -18.09
C LEU A 226 10.15 -5.83 -17.99
N MET A 227 9.98 -5.19 -16.83
CA MET A 227 10.36 -3.78 -16.62
C MET A 227 11.80 -3.44 -17.04
N PRO A 228 12.87 -4.10 -16.54
CA PRO A 228 14.24 -3.79 -16.93
C PRO A 228 14.53 -4.13 -18.41
N VAL A 229 13.90 -5.18 -18.94
CA VAL A 229 14.04 -5.56 -20.37
C VAL A 229 13.46 -4.46 -21.26
N MET A 230 12.25 -3.98 -20.96
CA MET A 230 11.61 -2.92 -21.73
C MET A 230 12.35 -1.59 -21.58
N TRP A 231 12.87 -1.30 -20.40
CA TRP A 231 13.71 -0.13 -20.17
C TRP A 231 14.99 -0.17 -21.02
N HIS A 232 15.69 -1.31 -21.05
CA HIS A 232 16.90 -1.48 -21.86
C HIS A 232 16.61 -1.36 -23.37
N MET A 233 15.51 -1.99 -23.85
CA MET A 233 15.13 -1.88 -25.27
C MET A 233 14.78 -0.45 -25.67
N TRP A 234 14.16 0.32 -24.78
CA TRP A 234 13.79 1.70 -25.04
C TRP A 234 14.98 2.65 -24.96
N ILE A 235 15.73 2.65 -23.86
CA ILE A 235 16.81 3.62 -23.60
C ILE A 235 18.11 3.24 -24.32
N VAL A 236 18.55 1.98 -24.18
CA VAL A 236 19.88 1.57 -24.64
C VAL A 236 19.85 1.10 -26.08
N SER A 237 18.91 0.22 -26.43
CA SER A 237 18.85 -0.37 -27.77
C SER A 237 18.08 0.49 -28.77
N SER A 238 17.34 1.50 -28.31
CA SER A 238 16.45 2.38 -29.10
C SER A 238 15.51 1.66 -30.07
N SER A 239 15.30 0.36 -29.88
CA SER A 239 14.48 -0.51 -30.72
C SER A 239 13.08 -0.71 -30.14
N GLY A 240 12.92 -0.42 -28.84
CA GLY A 240 11.65 -0.54 -28.10
C GLY A 240 10.95 0.81 -27.92
N ASN A 241 9.63 0.80 -28.02
CA ASN A 241 8.80 1.97 -27.70
C ASN A 241 8.58 2.09 -26.19
N ALA A 242 8.64 3.33 -25.64
CA ALA A 242 8.34 3.65 -24.25
C ALA A 242 6.98 3.09 -23.78
N ASN A 243 6.00 2.98 -24.68
CA ASN A 243 4.67 2.42 -24.40
C ASN A 243 4.73 1.01 -23.79
N PHE A 244 5.71 0.18 -24.17
CA PHE A 244 5.84 -1.16 -23.58
C PHE A 244 6.30 -1.12 -22.13
N PHE A 245 7.16 -0.16 -21.77
CA PHE A 245 7.56 0.07 -20.38
C PHE A 245 6.36 0.55 -19.54
N PHE A 246 5.57 1.49 -20.07
CA PHE A 246 4.35 1.96 -19.40
C PHE A 246 3.26 0.88 -19.28
N ALA A 247 3.12 0.00 -20.27
CA ALA A 247 2.21 -1.13 -20.18
C ALA A 247 2.63 -2.10 -19.06
N ALA A 248 3.93 -2.39 -18.93
CA ALA A 248 4.45 -3.27 -17.88
C ALA A 248 4.15 -2.73 -16.47
N THR A 249 4.29 -1.42 -16.24
CA THR A 249 3.97 -0.79 -14.95
C THR A 249 2.47 -0.74 -14.67
N LEU A 250 1.64 -0.59 -15.71
CA LEU A 250 0.18 -0.68 -15.57
C LEU A 250 -0.26 -2.09 -15.16
N PHE A 251 0.25 -3.13 -15.82
CA PHE A 251 -0.06 -4.52 -15.47
C PHE A 251 0.41 -4.89 -14.07
N TYR A 252 1.55 -4.34 -13.62
CA TYR A 252 2.01 -4.50 -12.24
C TYR A 252 1.00 -3.93 -11.24
N ASN A 253 0.54 -2.69 -11.45
CA ASN A 253 -0.48 -2.06 -10.58
C ASN A 253 -1.83 -2.81 -10.66
N MET A 254 -2.21 -3.31 -11.83
CA MET A 254 -3.41 -4.13 -11.99
C MET A 254 -3.31 -5.44 -11.17
N ALA A 255 -2.14 -6.08 -11.15
CA ALA A 255 -1.90 -7.26 -10.33
C ALA A 255 -1.97 -6.93 -8.82
N LEU A 256 -1.47 -5.76 -8.39
CA LEU A 256 -1.61 -5.28 -7.01
C LEU A 256 -3.08 -5.04 -6.63
N ILE A 257 -3.89 -4.48 -7.52
CA ILE A 257 -5.35 -4.33 -7.30
C ILE A 257 -6.03 -5.70 -7.17
N GLY A 258 -5.66 -6.65 -8.03
CA GLY A 258 -6.11 -8.03 -7.94
C GLY A 258 -5.74 -8.67 -6.60
N PHE A 259 -4.53 -8.39 -6.10
CA PHE A 259 -4.06 -8.84 -4.79
C PHE A 259 -4.90 -8.29 -3.64
N VAL A 260 -5.21 -6.99 -3.65
CA VAL A 260 -6.11 -6.36 -2.65
C VAL A 260 -7.49 -7.00 -2.69
N THR A 261 -8.01 -7.25 -3.89
CA THR A 261 -9.34 -7.85 -4.06
C THR A 261 -9.37 -9.29 -3.52
N ASP A 262 -8.31 -10.08 -3.75
CA ASP A 262 -8.22 -11.44 -3.18
C ASP A 262 -8.12 -11.37 -1.64
N LEU A 263 -7.40 -10.40 -1.06
CA LEU A 263 -7.36 -10.19 0.40
C LEU A 263 -8.74 -9.89 1.00
N PHE A 264 -9.53 -9.02 0.36
CA PHE A 264 -10.91 -8.75 0.78
C PHE A 264 -11.78 -10.00 0.71
N PHE A 265 -11.70 -10.75 -0.39
CA PHE A 265 -12.45 -12.00 -0.55
C PHE A 265 -12.08 -13.04 0.51
N VAL A 266 -10.78 -13.20 0.78
CA VAL A 266 -10.23 -14.09 1.79
C VAL A 266 -10.72 -13.72 3.19
N TYR A 267 -10.74 -12.43 3.51
CA TYR A 267 -11.28 -11.93 4.76
C TYR A 267 -12.76 -12.28 4.94
N SER A 268 -13.60 -11.92 3.97
CA SER A 268 -15.04 -12.21 4.02
C SER A 268 -15.31 -13.72 4.10
N ARG A 269 -14.57 -14.53 3.33
CA ARG A 269 -14.73 -15.99 3.37
C ARG A 269 -14.40 -16.55 4.75
N ARG A 270 -13.33 -16.07 5.38
CA ARG A 270 -12.95 -16.50 6.73
C ARG A 270 -13.99 -16.11 7.77
N GLN A 271 -14.58 -14.91 7.69
CA GLN A 271 -15.64 -14.51 8.61
C GLN A 271 -16.86 -15.42 8.50
N ILE A 272 -17.29 -15.74 7.28
CA ILE A 272 -18.39 -16.70 7.03
C ILE A 272 -18.05 -18.06 7.65
N ASP A 273 -16.83 -18.57 7.45
CA ASP A 273 -16.43 -19.86 8.01
C ASP A 273 -16.28 -19.82 9.55
N LYS A 274 -16.05 -18.65 10.17
CA LYS A 274 -16.08 -18.47 11.64
C LYS A 274 -17.52 -18.45 12.19
N GLU A 275 -18.42 -17.73 11.54
CA GLU A 275 -19.81 -17.54 12.00
C GLU A 275 -20.69 -18.76 11.72
N TYR A 276 -20.54 -19.37 10.54
CA TYR A 276 -21.38 -20.48 10.06
C TYR A 276 -20.62 -21.81 9.98
N GLY A 277 -19.37 -21.86 10.44
CA GLY A 277 -18.52 -23.06 10.33
C GLY A 277 -19.12 -24.31 10.99
N ASP A 278 -19.86 -24.15 12.08
CA ASP A 278 -20.46 -25.27 12.81
C ASP A 278 -21.85 -25.66 12.29
N SER A 279 -22.58 -24.74 11.66
CA SER A 279 -23.87 -25.01 11.01
C SER A 279 -23.73 -25.61 9.61
N ILE A 280 -22.59 -25.43 8.94
CA ILE A 280 -22.31 -25.98 7.59
C ILE A 280 -21.73 -27.41 7.63
N LYS A 281 -21.10 -27.83 8.74
CA LYS A 281 -20.51 -29.18 8.89
C LYS A 281 -21.50 -30.36 8.77
N PRO A 282 -22.76 -30.33 9.27
CA PRO A 282 -23.65 -31.49 9.19
C PRO A 282 -24.11 -31.84 7.77
N GLN A 283 -24.00 -30.94 6.77
CA GLN A 283 -24.43 -31.20 5.39
C GLN A 283 -23.35 -31.80 4.47
N ARG A 284 -22.13 -32.04 4.98
CA ARG A 284 -21.02 -32.65 4.21
C ARG A 284 -20.79 -34.15 4.46
N LYS A 285 -21.78 -34.86 5.02
CA LYS A 285 -21.83 -36.33 4.85
C LYS A 285 -22.46 -36.60 3.49
N PHE A 286 -21.65 -36.66 2.44
CA PHE A 286 -22.03 -37.40 1.24
C PHE A 286 -22.20 -38.86 1.67
N THR A 287 -23.43 -39.27 1.93
CA THR A 287 -23.81 -40.67 1.91
C THR A 287 -23.46 -41.17 0.52
N PHE A 288 -22.33 -41.86 0.39
CA PHE A 288 -22.12 -42.73 -0.76
C PHE A 288 -23.23 -43.77 -0.69
N GLY A 289 -24.29 -43.53 -1.47
CA GLY A 289 -25.33 -44.51 -1.70
C GLY A 289 -24.67 -45.74 -2.31
N VAL A 290 -24.63 -46.80 -1.52
CA VAL A 290 -24.43 -48.16 -2.02
C VAL A 290 -25.64 -48.47 -2.89
N PHE A 291 -25.43 -48.58 -4.20
CA PHE A 291 -26.18 -49.44 -5.10
C PHE A 291 -25.21 -49.94 -6.18
#